data_AF-A0A929DMH1-F1
#
_entry.id   AF-A0A929DMH1-F1
#
_cell.length_a   1.000
_cell.length_b   1.000
_cell.length_c   1.000
_cell.angle_alpha   90.00
_cell.angle_beta   90.00
_cell.angle_gamma   90.00
#
_symmetry.space_group_name_H-M   'P 1'
#
loop_
_entity.id
_entity.type
_entity.pdbx_description
1 polymer ?
#
loop_
_entity_poly.entity_id
_entity_poly.type
_entity_poly.pdbx_seq_one_letter_code
_entity_poly.pdbx_strand_id
1 'polypeptide(L)'
;SRLARQSASSPVEEYCLALLLQFPELRHTAKELTAEHFDSSENREIFTTWECFQNSSELRGKLDASLLEHLDYLLDRTFPPDIQAKEETRRLSVTDCILRLREMLSKRLENRMEAILNLEREEEGVDAELAKLEEHGIKPGEQLQEVFVKQGQKTRPKRG
;
A
#
# COMPACT_ATOMS: atom_id res chain seq x y z
N SER A 1 -0.49 19.69 15.45
CA SER A 1 0.96 19.95 15.31
C SER A 1 1.52 19.23 14.08
N ARG A 2 2.06 19.95 13.08
CA ARG A 2 2.57 19.39 11.80
C ARG A 2 3.59 18.24 11.94
N LEU A 3 4.31 18.17 13.05
CA LEU A 3 5.39 17.21 13.27
C LEU A 3 4.90 15.79 13.62
N ALA A 4 3.66 15.61 14.08
CA ALA A 4 3.12 14.28 14.41
C ALA A 4 2.54 13.53 13.19
N ARG A 5 2.18 14.26 12.12
CA ARG A 5 1.60 13.69 10.89
C ARG A 5 2.64 13.25 9.86
N GLN A 6 3.89 13.70 10.00
CA GLN A 6 4.98 13.43 9.04
C GLN A 6 5.53 12.00 9.08
N SER A 7 5.06 11.14 9.99
CA SER A 7 5.73 9.87 10.29
C SER A 7 5.05 8.62 9.77
N ALA A 8 3.85 8.70 9.16
CA ALA A 8 3.10 7.49 8.78
C ALA A 8 2.56 7.46 7.34
N SER A 9 2.51 8.59 6.64
CA SER A 9 1.82 8.72 5.36
C SER A 9 2.80 8.92 4.20
N SER A 10 2.68 8.10 3.15
CA SER A 10 3.51 8.19 1.95
C SER A 10 3.18 9.47 1.17
N PRO A 11 4.18 10.26 0.73
CA PRO A 11 3.93 11.44 -0.11
C PRO A 11 3.15 11.13 -1.39
N VAL A 12 3.26 9.90 -1.90
CA VAL A 12 2.54 9.42 -3.08
C VAL A 12 1.06 9.23 -2.77
N GLU A 13 0.74 8.64 -1.62
CA GLU A 13 -0.64 8.46 -1.16
C GLU A 13 -1.34 9.80 -0.98
N GLU A 14 -0.70 10.73 -0.27
CA GLU A 14 -1.27 12.07 -0.04
C GLU A 14 -1.46 12.83 -1.35
N TYR A 15 -0.54 12.67 -2.30
CA TYR A 15 -0.60 13.40 -3.58
C TYR A 15 -1.71 12.83 -4.45
N CYS A 16 -1.83 11.49 -4.48
CA CYS A 16 -2.92 10.80 -5.15
C CYS A 16 -4.28 11.22 -4.57
N LEU A 17 -4.44 11.15 -3.24
CA LEU A 17 -5.70 11.54 -2.59
C LEU A 17 -6.04 13.01 -2.80
N ALA A 18 -5.07 13.91 -2.67
CA ALA A 18 -5.30 15.33 -2.93
C ALA A 18 -5.81 15.57 -4.36
N LEU A 19 -5.27 14.86 -5.37
CA LEU A 19 -5.75 14.95 -6.75
C LEU A 19 -7.20 14.46 -6.86
N LEU A 20 -7.53 13.31 -6.27
CA LEU A 20 -8.87 12.72 -6.33
C LEU A 20 -9.93 13.55 -5.58
N LEU A 21 -9.54 14.20 -4.49
CA LEU A 21 -10.41 15.03 -3.67
C LEU A 21 -10.69 16.40 -4.31
N GLN A 22 -9.69 17.02 -4.94
CA GLN A 22 -9.83 18.33 -5.57
C GLN A 22 -10.40 18.26 -6.99
N PHE A 23 -10.27 17.11 -7.68
CA PHE A 23 -10.69 16.93 -9.07
C PHE A 23 -11.60 15.69 -9.21
N PRO A 24 -12.91 15.82 -8.91
CA PRO A 24 -13.86 14.71 -8.93
C PRO A 24 -13.97 13.99 -10.27
N GLU A 25 -13.62 14.64 -11.37
CA GLU A 25 -13.60 14.03 -12.70
C GLU A 25 -12.62 12.84 -12.76
N LEU A 26 -11.58 12.79 -11.93
CA LEU A 26 -10.57 11.72 -11.93
C LEU A 26 -11.06 10.40 -11.34
N ARG A 27 -12.27 10.37 -10.78
CA ARG A 27 -12.87 9.16 -10.18
C ARG A 27 -12.96 7.99 -11.16
N HIS A 28 -13.14 8.24 -12.45
CA HIS A 28 -13.14 7.18 -13.47
C HIS A 28 -11.76 6.52 -13.62
N THR A 29 -10.68 7.28 -13.49
CA THR A 29 -9.30 6.79 -13.56
C THR A 29 -8.93 6.02 -12.29
N ALA A 30 -9.50 6.42 -11.14
CA ALA A 30 -9.24 5.82 -9.84
C ALA A 30 -9.89 4.45 -9.60
N LYS A 31 -10.70 3.92 -10.54
CA LYS A 31 -11.37 2.60 -10.40
C LYS A 31 -10.41 1.43 -10.15
N GLU A 32 -9.15 1.64 -10.50
CA GLU A 32 -8.06 0.69 -10.35
C GLU A 32 -7.44 0.67 -8.94
N LEU A 33 -7.78 1.64 -8.09
CA LEU A 33 -7.34 1.72 -6.71
C LEU A 33 -8.32 0.98 -5.79
N THR A 34 -7.76 0.46 -4.71
CA THR A 34 -8.48 -0.13 -3.59
C THR A 34 -7.89 0.39 -2.29
N ALA A 35 -8.62 0.26 -1.20
CA ALA A 35 -8.15 0.64 0.14
C ALA A 35 -6.79 0.01 0.52
N GLU A 36 -6.47 -1.17 -0.01
CA GLU A 36 -5.19 -1.86 0.26
C GLU A 36 -3.97 -1.11 -0.27
N HIS A 37 -4.13 -0.26 -1.29
CA HIS A 37 -3.05 0.53 -1.85
C HIS A 37 -2.53 1.62 -0.89
N PHE A 38 -3.29 1.93 0.17
CA PHE A 38 -2.95 2.96 1.16
C PHE A 38 -2.45 2.31 2.45
N ASP A 39 -1.19 2.53 2.80
CA ASP A 39 -0.58 2.03 4.03
C ASP A 39 -1.05 2.84 5.24
N SER A 40 -1.10 4.17 5.13
CA SER A 40 -1.65 5.03 6.18
C SER A 40 -3.12 4.72 6.41
N SER A 41 -3.45 4.50 7.69
CA SER A 41 -4.82 4.32 8.15
C SER A 41 -5.73 5.49 7.77
N GLU A 42 -5.24 6.71 7.95
CA GLU A 42 -5.96 7.94 7.69
C GLU A 42 -6.24 8.10 6.19
N ASN A 43 -5.22 7.88 5.35
CA ASN A 43 -5.39 7.93 3.89
C ASN A 43 -6.36 6.86 3.40
N ARG A 44 -6.24 5.64 3.94
CA ARG A 44 -7.12 4.51 3.60
C ARG A 44 -8.57 4.81 3.96
N GLU A 45 -8.81 5.34 5.16
CA GLU A 45 -10.17 5.66 5.61
C GLU A 45 -10.79 6.81 4.82
N ILE A 46 -10.01 7.85 4.49
CA ILE A 46 -10.44 8.92 3.60
C ILE A 46 -10.77 8.37 2.21
N PHE A 47 -9.92 7.50 1.65
CA PHE A 47 -10.16 6.87 0.34
C PHE A 47 -11.46 6.06 0.34
N THR A 48 -11.62 5.15 1.31
CA THR A 48 -12.81 4.29 1.43
C THR A 48 -14.08 5.13 1.57
N THR A 49 -14.04 6.18 2.39
CA THR A 49 -15.18 7.07 2.56
C THR A 49 -15.46 7.83 1.25
N TRP A 50 -14.43 8.38 0.60
CA TRP A 50 -14.56 9.06 -0.69
C TRP A 50 -15.09 8.12 -1.79
N GLU A 51 -14.73 6.84 -1.77
CA GLU A 51 -15.23 5.84 -2.71
C GLU A 51 -16.73 5.57 -2.53
N CYS A 52 -17.24 5.61 -1.30
CA CYS A 52 -18.65 5.44 -1.00
C CYS A 52 -19.49 6.71 -1.28
N PHE A 53 -18.94 7.91 -1.12
CA PHE A 53 -19.69 9.17 -1.21
C PHE A 53 -19.23 10.04 -2.39
N GLN A 54 -20.17 10.53 -3.18
CA GLN A 54 -19.85 11.43 -4.31
C GLN A 54 -19.81 12.91 -3.90
N ASN A 55 -20.39 13.25 -2.75
CA ASN A 55 -20.53 14.62 -2.26
C ASN A 55 -19.54 14.90 -1.11
N SER A 56 -18.81 16.01 -1.20
CA SER A 56 -17.82 16.43 -0.20
C SER A 56 -18.44 16.75 1.17
N SER A 57 -19.71 17.15 1.21
CA SER A 57 -20.43 17.38 2.47
C SER A 57 -20.76 16.07 3.19
N GLU A 58 -21.15 15.04 2.42
CA GLU A 58 -21.43 13.69 2.95
C GLU A 58 -20.14 13.01 3.42
N LEU A 59 -19.05 13.18 2.67
CA LEU A 59 -17.72 12.72 3.08
C LEU A 59 -17.33 13.30 4.45
N ARG A 60 -17.43 14.62 4.63
CA ARG A 60 -17.09 15.27 5.91
C ARG A 60 -17.96 14.79 7.07
N GLY A 61 -19.25 14.55 6.85
CA GLY A 61 -20.16 14.07 7.89
C GLY A 61 -19.86 12.65 8.42
N LYS A 62 -18.96 11.90 7.76
CA LYS A 62 -18.57 10.54 8.15
C LYS A 62 -17.20 10.44 8.81
N LEU A 63 -16.40 11.49 8.72
CA LEU A 63 -15.04 11.51 9.26
C LEU A 63 -15.03 12.10 10.67
N ASP A 64 -14.16 11.58 11.53
CA ASP A 64 -13.93 12.16 12.85
C ASP A 64 -13.10 13.46 12.78
N ALA A 65 -12.93 14.13 13.92
CA ALA A 65 -12.22 15.42 13.97
C ALA A 65 -10.76 15.34 13.47
N SER A 66 -10.08 14.21 13.69
CA SER A 66 -8.68 14.04 13.26
C SER A 66 -8.57 13.81 11.76
N LEU A 67 -9.49 13.02 11.20
CA LEU A 67 -9.58 12.76 9.76
C LEU A 67 -10.09 13.99 9.00
N LEU A 68 -10.94 14.82 9.61
CA LEU A 68 -11.33 16.11 9.05
C LEU A 68 -10.15 17.06 8.93
N GLU A 69 -9.31 17.16 9.96
CA GLU A 69 -8.09 17.98 9.89
C GLU A 69 -7.11 17.48 8.82
N HIS A 70 -7.02 16.15 8.65
CA HIS A 70 -6.20 15.56 7.58
C HIS A 70 -6.81 15.77 6.19
N LEU A 71 -8.13 15.65 6.06
CA LEU A 71 -8.86 15.95 4.83
C LEU A 71 -8.65 17.40 4.40
N ASP A 72 -8.77 18.35 5.32
CA ASP A 72 -8.54 19.78 5.03
C ASP A 72 -7.08 20.02 4.60
N TYR A 73 -6.10 19.36 5.22
CA TYR A 73 -4.71 19.39 4.77
C TYR A 73 -4.53 18.89 3.32
N LEU A 74 -5.23 17.82 2.91
CA LEU A 74 -5.17 17.29 1.55
C LEU A 74 -5.86 18.23 0.54
N LEU A 75 -6.96 18.87 0.93
CA LEU A 75 -7.70 19.82 0.11
C LEU A 75 -6.96 21.15 -0.07
N ASP A 76 -6.19 21.58 0.93
CA ASP A 76 -5.37 22.80 0.88
C ASP A 76 -4.07 22.63 0.07
N ARG A 77 -3.81 21.41 -0.43
CA ARG A 77 -2.58 21.13 -1.16
C ARG A 77 -2.57 21.86 -2.50
N THR A 78 -1.56 22.69 -2.71
CA THR A 78 -1.41 23.46 -3.94
C THR A 78 -0.75 22.62 -5.04
N PHE A 79 -1.38 22.54 -6.21
CA PHE A 79 -0.82 21.89 -7.38
C PHE A 79 -0.15 22.89 -8.34
N PRO A 80 0.86 22.47 -9.12
CA PRO A 80 1.44 23.28 -10.19
C PRO A 80 0.39 23.77 -11.20
N PRO A 81 0.61 24.92 -11.88
CA PRO A 81 -0.36 25.49 -12.81
C PRO A 81 -0.83 24.53 -13.91
N ASP A 82 0.05 23.66 -14.41
CA ASP A 82 -0.31 22.69 -15.45
C ASP A 82 -1.35 21.66 -14.96
N ILE A 83 -1.25 21.20 -13.72
CA ILE A 83 -2.22 20.29 -13.11
C ILE A 83 -3.57 20.98 -12.94
N GLN A 84 -3.57 22.26 -12.56
CA GLN A 84 -4.81 23.04 -12.42
C GLN A 84 -5.46 23.29 -13.79
N ALA A 85 -4.66 23.62 -14.81
CA ALA A 85 -5.16 24.05 -16.11
C ALA A 85 -5.53 22.91 -17.06
N LYS A 86 -4.86 21.75 -16.97
CA LYS A 86 -4.95 20.68 -17.98
C LYS A 86 -5.44 19.37 -17.38
N GLU A 87 -6.64 18.95 -17.79
CA GLU A 87 -7.21 17.65 -17.38
C GLU A 87 -6.32 16.47 -17.79
N GLU A 88 -5.69 16.53 -18.95
CA GLU A 88 -4.76 15.49 -19.41
C GLU A 88 -3.59 15.30 -18.44
N THR A 89 -2.98 16.40 -17.98
CA THR A 89 -1.88 16.36 -17.01
C THR A 89 -2.34 15.81 -15.65
N ARG A 90 -3.58 16.09 -15.24
CA ARG A 90 -4.18 15.48 -14.03
C ARG A 90 -4.34 13.98 -14.17
N ARG A 91 -4.89 13.52 -15.30
CA ARG A 91 -5.09 12.09 -15.57
C ARG A 91 -3.76 11.34 -15.58
N LEU A 92 -2.76 11.87 -16.28
CA LEU A 92 -1.40 11.30 -16.27
C LEU A 92 -0.83 11.23 -14.84
N SER A 93 -0.97 12.30 -14.07
CA SER A 93 -0.48 12.34 -12.69
C SER A 93 -1.16 11.31 -11.79
N VAL A 94 -2.48 11.11 -11.92
CA VAL A 94 -3.19 10.06 -11.18
C VAL A 94 -2.75 8.67 -11.65
N THR A 95 -2.62 8.43 -12.95
CA THR A 95 -2.11 7.16 -13.48
C THR A 95 -0.72 6.82 -12.92
N ASP A 96 0.20 7.79 -12.89
CA ASP A 96 1.53 7.61 -12.32
C ASP A 96 1.47 7.28 -10.82
N CYS A 97 0.57 7.92 -10.08
CA CYS A 97 0.33 7.58 -8.68
C CYS A 97 -0.16 6.14 -8.52
N ILE A 98 -1.13 5.72 -9.31
CA ILE A 98 -1.69 4.37 -9.26
C ILE A 98 -0.59 3.33 -9.49
N LEU A 99 0.27 3.53 -10.49
CA LEU A 99 1.39 2.64 -10.77
C LEU A 99 2.36 2.54 -9.59
N ARG A 100 2.71 3.68 -8.97
CA ARG A 100 3.59 3.71 -7.81
C ARG A 100 2.97 3.06 -6.57
N LEU A 101 1.68 3.30 -6.32
CA LEU A 101 0.97 2.69 -5.20
C LEU A 101 0.85 1.18 -5.37
N ARG A 102 0.65 0.68 -6.59
CA ARG A 102 0.69 -0.75 -6.91
C ARG A 102 2.06 -1.34 -6.65
N GLU A 103 3.12 -0.70 -7.13
CA GLU A 103 4.49 -1.13 -6.88
C GLU A 103 4.77 -1.22 -5.37
N MET A 104 4.36 -0.19 -4.61
CA MET A 104 4.52 -0.17 -3.16
C MET A 104 3.73 -1.29 -2.47
N LEU A 105 2.49 -1.53 -2.88
CA LEU A 105 1.66 -2.62 -2.38
C LEU A 105 2.32 -3.98 -2.65
N SER A 106 2.76 -4.23 -3.88
CA SER A 106 3.44 -5.48 -4.25
C SER A 106 4.69 -5.72 -3.42
N LYS A 107 5.57 -4.72 -3.31
CA LYS A 107 6.77 -4.80 -2.46
C LYS A 107 6.43 -5.09 -1.00
N ARG A 108 5.39 -4.46 -0.46
CA ARG A 108 4.95 -4.69 0.91
C ARG A 108 4.42 -6.11 1.10
N LEU A 109 3.68 -6.65 0.13
CA LEU A 109 3.19 -8.03 0.16
C LEU A 109 4.35 -9.04 0.06
N GLU A 110 5.29 -8.82 -0.84
CA GLU A 110 6.51 -9.65 -0.99
C GLU A 110 7.33 -9.65 0.30
N ASN A 111 7.60 -8.48 0.90
CA ASN A 111 8.34 -8.39 2.16
C ASN A 111 7.61 -9.08 3.32
N ARG A 112 6.27 -8.98 3.38
CA ARG A 112 5.46 -9.69 4.38
C ARG A 112 5.54 -11.20 4.18
N MET A 113 5.48 -11.66 2.93
CA MET A 113 5.64 -13.08 2.61
C MET A 113 7.02 -13.58 3.02
N GLU A 114 8.08 -12.85 2.67
CA GLU A 114 9.45 -13.18 3.07
C GLU A 114 9.60 -13.26 4.59
N ALA A 115 8.99 -12.32 5.33
CA ALA A 115 9.00 -12.36 6.79
C ALA A 115 8.27 -13.59 7.35
N ILE A 116 7.12 -13.97 6.80
CA ILE A 116 6.39 -15.19 7.19
C ILE A 116 7.26 -16.42 6.92
N LEU A 117 7.83 -16.55 5.73
CA LEU A 117 8.68 -17.68 5.36
C LEU A 117 9.93 -17.80 6.25
N ASN A 118 10.55 -16.67 6.60
CA ASN A 118 11.67 -16.66 7.53
C ASN A 118 11.26 -17.13 8.94
N LEU A 119 10.12 -16.68 9.45
CA LEU A 119 9.59 -17.14 10.74
C LEU A 119 9.31 -18.65 10.74
N GLU A 120 8.64 -19.15 9.70
CA GLU A 120 8.32 -20.58 9.54
C GLU A 120 9.59 -21.44 9.48
N ARG A 121 10.63 -20.95 8.77
CA ARG A 121 11.95 -21.58 8.76
C ARG A 121 12.60 -21.60 10.15
N GLU A 122 12.51 -20.51 10.90
CA GLU A 122 13.12 -20.39 12.24
C GLU A 122 12.41 -21.28 13.27
N GLU A 123 11.08 -21.39 13.21
CA GLU A 123 10.26 -22.12 14.18
C GLU A 123 10.19 -23.62 13.87
N GLU A 124 9.89 -23.99 12.62
CA GLU A 124 9.58 -25.37 12.22
C GLU A 124 10.57 -25.95 11.21
N GLY A 125 11.43 -25.11 10.64
CA GLY A 125 12.48 -25.52 9.71
C GLY A 125 12.07 -25.38 8.25
N VAL A 126 12.98 -25.81 7.38
CA VAL A 126 12.85 -25.62 5.93
C VAL A 126 11.64 -26.33 5.33
N ASP A 127 11.23 -27.47 5.87
CA ASP A 127 10.07 -28.21 5.34
C ASP A 127 8.76 -27.42 5.54
N ALA A 128 8.65 -26.64 6.63
CA ALA A 128 7.50 -25.76 6.88
C ALA A 128 7.50 -24.54 5.94
N GLU A 129 8.67 -23.93 5.71
CA GLU A 129 8.82 -22.88 4.70
C GLU A 129 8.39 -23.35 3.30
N LEU A 130 8.81 -24.56 2.90
CA LEU A 130 8.43 -25.14 1.61
C LEU A 130 6.92 -25.42 1.54
N ALA A 131 6.32 -25.94 2.62
CA ALA A 131 4.87 -26.15 2.68
C ALA A 131 4.09 -24.82 2.57
N LYS A 132 4.60 -23.74 3.17
CA LYS A 132 4.00 -22.40 3.06
C LYS A 132 4.08 -21.81 1.66
N LEU A 133 5.19 -22.01 0.95
CA LEU A 133 5.30 -21.65 -0.46
C LEU A 133 4.24 -22.36 -1.30
N GLU A 134 4.05 -23.67 -1.08
CA GLU A 134 3.05 -24.46 -1.79
C GLU A 134 1.60 -24.01 -1.48
N GLU A 135 1.30 -23.65 -0.23
CA GLU A 135 0.00 -23.07 0.18
C GLU A 135 -0.32 -21.80 -0.61
N HIS A 136 0.69 -20.96 -0.85
CA HIS A 136 0.58 -19.74 -1.66
C HIS A 136 0.69 -19.99 -3.18
N GLY A 137 0.64 -21.24 -3.62
CA GLY A 137 0.66 -21.63 -5.04
C GLY A 137 2.04 -21.57 -5.70
N ILE A 138 3.10 -21.34 -4.92
CA ILE A 138 4.48 -21.32 -5.39
C ILE A 138 5.05 -22.72 -5.21
N LYS A 139 5.22 -23.46 -6.32
CA LYS A 139 5.86 -24.78 -6.30
C LYS A 139 7.37 -24.62 -6.49
N PRO A 140 8.21 -24.86 -5.46
CA PRO A 140 9.65 -24.82 -5.62
C PRO A 140 10.08 -26.03 -6.47
N GLY A 141 10.96 -25.82 -7.47
CA GLY A 141 11.48 -26.93 -8.27
C GLY A 141 12.34 -27.90 -7.44
N GLU A 142 12.44 -29.16 -7.87
CA GLU A 142 13.16 -30.22 -7.14
C GLU A 142 14.59 -29.83 -6.75
N GLN A 143 15.34 -29.22 -7.68
CA GLN A 143 16.71 -28.76 -7.41
C GLN A 143 16.78 -27.63 -6.37
N LEU A 144 15.77 -26.76 -6.34
CA LEU A 144 15.68 -25.69 -5.34
C LEU A 144 15.34 -26.30 -3.98
N GLN A 145 14.33 -27.19 -3.90
CA GLN A 145 13.97 -27.89 -2.66
C GLN A 145 15.19 -28.55 -2.02
N GLU A 146 16.00 -29.28 -2.79
CA GLU A 146 17.24 -29.88 -2.28
C GLU A 146 18.23 -28.85 -1.71
N VAL A 147 18.38 -27.69 -2.35
CA VAL A 147 19.27 -26.62 -1.89
C VAL A 147 18.78 -26.05 -0.56
N PHE A 148 17.48 -25.78 -0.44
CA PHE A 148 16.87 -25.29 0.79
C PHE A 148 17.10 -26.28 1.94
N VAL A 149 16.80 -27.57 1.73
CA VAL A 149 17.00 -28.62 2.75
C VAL A 149 18.47 -28.71 3.18
N LYS A 150 19.41 -28.67 2.21
CA LYS A 150 20.86 -28.70 2.49
C LYS A 150 21.35 -27.45 3.25
N GLN A 151 20.73 -26.28 3.04
CA GLN A 151 21.06 -25.05 3.76
C GLN A 151 20.52 -25.06 5.20
N GLY A 152 19.29 -25.53 5.43
CA GLY A 152 18.70 -25.66 6.77
C GLY A 152 19.43 -26.65 7.68
N GLN A 153 20.07 -27.68 7.11
CA GLN A 153 20.90 -28.61 7.88
C GLN A 153 22.21 -28.01 8.40
N LYS A 154 22.72 -26.93 7.78
CA LYS A 154 23.98 -26.29 8.18
C LYS A 154 23.84 -25.32 9.36
N THR A 155 22.64 -24.85 9.67
CA THR A 155 22.40 -23.82 10.71
C THR A 155 22.10 -24.38 12.11
N ARG A 156 22.07 -25.71 12.30
CA ARG A 156 21.98 -26.33 13.64
C ARG A 156 23.40 -26.51 14.24
N PRO A 157 23.90 -25.64 15.14
CA PRO A 157 25.08 -25.97 15.91
C PRO A 157 24.75 -27.17 16.81
N LYS A 158 25.57 -28.22 16.72
CA LYS A 158 25.56 -29.32 17.68
C LYS A 158 25.81 -28.73 19.07
N ARG A 159 24.77 -28.61 19.90
CA ARG A 159 24.92 -28.42 21.34
C ARG A 159 25.57 -29.70 21.89
N GLY A 160 26.87 -29.61 22.15
CA GLY A 160 27.60 -30.57 22.99
C GLY A 160 27.49 -30.17 24.46
#